data_AF-E0UH81-F1
#
_entry.id   AF-E0UH81-F1
#
_cell.length_a   1.000
_cell.length_b   1.000
_cell.length_c   1.000
_cell.angle_alpha   90.00
_cell.angle_beta   90.00
_cell.angle_gamma   90.00
#
_symmetry.space_group_name_H-M   'P 1'
#
loop_
_entity.id
_entity.type
_entity.pdbx_description
1 polymer ?
#
loop_
_entity_poly.entity_id
_entity_poly.type
_entity_poly.pdbx_seq_one_letter_code
_entity_poly.pdbx_strand_id
1 'polypeptide(L)' 'MTRQKKIQFYVNELEYEKLKAYAKKLNVTMSEVLRDYVKSIESRP' A
#
# COMPACT_ATOMS: atom_id res chain seq x y z
N MET A 1 -4.69 -13.15 -21.28
CA MET A 1 -5.29 -13.17 -19.92
C MET A 1 -4.26 -12.64 -18.93
N THR A 2 -4.40 -11.40 -18.47
CA THR A 2 -3.48 -10.83 -17.47
C THR A 2 -3.79 -11.45 -16.12
N ARG A 3 -2.90 -12.29 -15.57
CA ARG A 3 -3.06 -12.86 -14.22
C ARG A 3 -3.09 -11.70 -13.21
N GLN A 4 -4.27 -11.34 -12.72
CA GLN A 4 -4.41 -10.39 -11.62
C GLN A 4 -3.96 -11.09 -10.32
N LYS A 5 -2.84 -10.64 -9.76
CA LYS A 5 -2.39 -11.10 -8.44
C LYS A 5 -3.10 -10.27 -7.38
N LYS A 6 -3.84 -10.93 -6.49
CA LYS A 6 -4.46 -10.31 -5.32
C LYS A 6 -3.48 -10.33 -4.16
N ILE A 7 -3.37 -9.22 -3.43
CA ILE A 7 -2.57 -9.13 -2.21
C ILE A 7 -3.53 -8.77 -1.08
N GLN A 8 -3.45 -9.50 0.03
CA GLN A 8 -4.20 -9.24 1.26
C GLN A 8 -3.19 -8.91 2.36
N PHE A 9 -3.51 -7.91 3.17
CA PHE A 9 -2.68 -7.46 4.28
C PHE A 9 -3.50 -7.48 5.56
N TYR A 10 -2.86 -7.89 6.64
CA TYR A 10 -3.37 -7.70 7.99
C TYR A 10 -2.79 -6.40 8.53
N VAL A 11 -3.67 -5.52 8.98
CA VAL A 11 -3.35 -4.23 9.58
C VAL A 11 -4.36 -3.97 10.67
N ASN A 12 -3.93 -3.31 11.74
CA ASN A 12 -4.88 -2.85 12.75
C ASN A 12 -5.64 -1.61 12.25
N GLU A 13 -6.76 -1.29 12.90
CA GLU A 13 -7.65 -0.20 12.47
C GLU A 13 -6.96 1.18 12.51
N LEU A 14 -6.13 1.42 13.54
CA LEU A 14 -5.38 2.65 13.69
C LEU A 14 -4.39 2.87 12.53
N GLU A 15 -3.64 1.84 12.16
CA GLU A 15 -2.71 1.85 11.03
C GLU A 15 -3.44 2.02 9.72
N TYR A 16 -4.58 1.35 9.55
CA TYR A 16 -5.41 1.49 8.36
C TYR A 16 -5.87 2.93 8.15
N GLU A 17 -6.36 3.60 9.20
CA GLU A 17 -6.78 5.00 9.12
C GLU A 17 -5.59 5.94 8.83
N LYS A 18 -4.42 5.70 9.41
CA LYS A 18 -3.20 6.45 9.09
C LYS A 18 -2.79 6.29 7.62
N LEU A 19 -2.82 5.07 7.09
CA LEU A 19 -2.52 4.78 5.68
C LEU A 19 -3.53 5.45 4.76
N LYS A 20 -4.81 5.46 5.13
CA LYS A 20 -5.88 6.10 4.37
C LYS A 20 -5.72 7.62 4.33
N ALA A 21 -5.38 8.23 5.46
CA ALA A 21 -5.06 9.66 5.53
C ALA A 21 -3.83 10.00 4.67
N TYR A 22 -2.80 9.16 4.70
CA TYR A 22 -1.61 9.32 3.87
C TYR A 22 -1.91 9.23 2.37
N ALA A 23 -2.66 8.20 1.95
CA ALA A 23 -3.12 8.04 0.57
C ALA A 23 -3.92 9.26 0.09
N LYS A 24 -4.83 9.77 0.92
CA LYS A 24 -5.62 10.98 0.64
C LYS A 24 -4.74 12.22 0.50
N LYS A 25 -3.74 12.40 1.38
CA LYS A 25 -2.81 13.54 1.34
C LYS A 25 -2.01 13.57 0.04
N LEU A 26 -1.63 12.40 -0.47
CA LEU A 26 -0.88 12.26 -1.73
C LEU A 26 -1.78 12.16 -2.97
N ASN A 27 -3.11 12.14 -2.78
CA ASN A 27 -4.10 11.94 -3.83
C ASN A 27 -3.85 10.67 -4.66
N VAL A 28 -3.47 9.58 -3.98
CA VAL A 28 -3.20 8.26 -4.57
C VAL A 28 -4.11 7.20 -3.95
N THR A 29 -4.22 6.07 -4.63
CA THR A 29 -4.97 4.92 -4.13
C THR A 29 -4.17 4.14 -3.09
N MET A 30 -4.87 3.42 -2.20
CA MET A 30 -4.22 2.52 -1.23
C MET A 30 -3.34 1.47 -1.91
N SER A 31 -3.74 1.00 -3.10
CA SER A 31 -2.94 0.04 -3.88
C SER A 31 -1.62 0.62 -4.36
N GLU A 32 -1.54 1.92 -4.63
CA GLU A 32 -0.28 2.59 -5.00
C GLU A 32 0.64 2.73 -3.79
N VAL A 33 0.10 3.19 -2.65
CA VAL A 33 0.86 3.26 -1.39
C VAL A 33 1.49 1.92 -1.03
N LEU A 34 0.72 0.83 -1.15
CA LEU A 34 1.21 -0.52 -0.85
C LEU A 34 2.26 -0.98 -1.86
N ARG A 35 2.09 -0.68 -3.15
CA ARG A 35 3.09 -1.00 -4.18
C ARG A 35 4.40 -0.28 -3.95
N ASP A 36 4.34 1.01 -3.63
CA ASP A 36 5.53 1.82 -3.38
C ASP A 36 6.25 1.37 -2.11
N TYR A 37 5.50 1.00 -1.07
CA TYR A 37 6.07 0.38 0.12
C TYR A 37 6.81 -0.91 -0.23
N VAL A 38 6.19 -1.84 -0.96
CA VAL A 38 6.84 -3.11 -1.36
C VAL A 38 8.12 -2.85 -2.17
N LYS A 39 8.09 -1.94 -3.14
CA LYS A 39 9.29 -1.54 -3.89
C LYS A 39 10.38 -0.97 -2.99
N SER A 40 10.00 -0.19 -1.97
CA SER A 40 10.95 0.39 -1.03
C SER A 40 11.66 -0.65 -0.16
N ILE A 41 11.06 -1.82 0.08
CA ILE A 41 11.69 -2.93 0.80
C ILE A 41 12.82 -3.53 -0.02
N GLU A 42 12.58 -3.82 -1.31
CA GLU A 42 13.57 -4.39 -2.23
C GLU A 42 14.73 -3.43 -2.54
N SER A 43 14.54 -2.14 -2.28
CA SER A 43 15.52 -1.08 -2.54
C SER A 43 16.43 -0.79 -1.33
N ARG A 44 16.24 -1.48 -0.19
CA ARG A 44 17.14 -1.37 0.96
C ARG A 44 18.30 -2.38 0.82
N PRO A 45 19.56 -1.95 1.03
CA PRO A 45 20.72 -2.84 0.94
C PRO A 45 20.73 -3.90 2.04
#